data_AF-A0A6G7Z432-F1
#
_entry.id   AF-A0A6G7Z432-F1
#
_cell.length_a   1.000
_cell.length_b   1.000
_cell.length_c   1.000
_cell.angle_alpha   90.00
_cell.angle_beta   90.00
_cell.angle_gamma   90.00
#
_symmetry.space_group_name_H-M   'P 1'
#
loop_
_entity.id
_entity.type
_entity.pdbx_description
1 polymer ?
#
loop_
_entity_poly.entity_id
_entity_poly.type
_entity_poly.pdbx_seq_one_letter_code
_entity_poly.pdbx_strand_id
1 'polypeptide(L)'
;MTSEASAPGPGVPVVGAGSVTDRAAAWSWRLEDADGRDLVAARTLGEPPAFARRFDAEVWLGARWRGLARGGVARAGLRRGDHPVGEPLELPLERL
;
A
#
# COMPACT_ATOMS: atom_id res chain seq x y z
N MET A 1 -21.82 -19.34 17.94
CA MET A 1 -21.79 -19.03 16.51
C MET A 1 -20.40 -18.47 16.20
N THR A 2 -19.48 -19.34 15.80
CA THR A 2 -18.11 -18.97 15.43
C THR A 2 -18.11 -18.87 13.90
N SER A 3 -18.14 -17.65 13.35
CA SER A 3 -18.08 -17.46 11.91
C SER A 3 -16.64 -17.59 11.44
N GLU A 4 -16.40 -18.71 10.78
CA GLU A 4 -15.22 -19.08 10.02
C GLU A 4 -15.05 -18.19 8.78
N ALA A 5 -13.82 -18.13 8.30
CA ALA A 5 -13.31 -17.21 7.29
C ALA A 5 -14.07 -17.23 5.95
N SER A 6 -14.24 -16.04 5.37
CA SER A 6 -14.44 -15.90 3.92
C SER A 6 -13.35 -14.97 3.41
N ALA A 7 -12.24 -15.56 2.95
CA ALA A 7 -11.29 -14.86 2.12
C ALA A 7 -11.98 -14.52 0.79
N PRO A 8 -12.11 -13.25 0.37
CA PRO A 8 -12.44 -12.99 -1.01
C PRO A 8 -11.31 -13.55 -1.88
N GLY A 9 -11.67 -14.31 -2.94
CA GLY A 9 -10.72 -14.73 -3.98
C GLY A 9 -10.01 -13.53 -4.63
N PRO A 10 -9.13 -13.71 -5.63
CA PRO A 10 -8.44 -12.62 -6.31
C PRO A 10 -9.46 -11.77 -7.08
N GLY A 11 -10.17 -10.92 -6.35
CA GLY A 11 -10.99 -9.87 -6.91
C GLY A 11 -10.02 -8.91 -7.55
N VAL A 12 -10.05 -8.87 -8.87
CA VAL A 12 -9.63 -7.68 -9.60
C VAL A 12 -10.22 -6.49 -8.84
N PRO A 13 -9.44 -5.44 -8.49
CA PRO A 13 -10.07 -4.26 -7.94
C PRO A 13 -11.12 -3.83 -8.95
N VAL A 14 -12.38 -3.76 -8.53
CA VAL A 14 -13.39 -3.03 -9.29
C VAL A 14 -12.81 -1.63 -9.42
N VAL A 15 -12.32 -1.31 -10.62
CA VAL A 15 -11.97 0.06 -10.98
C VAL A 15 -13.32 0.75 -11.00
N GLY A 16 -13.73 1.25 -9.84
CA GLY A 16 -14.89 2.12 -9.73
C GLY A 16 -14.59 3.28 -10.67
N ALA A 17 -15.41 3.43 -11.71
CA ALA A 17 -15.51 4.65 -12.48
C ALA A 17 -16.06 5.75 -11.56
N GLY A 18 -15.30 6.11 -10.53
CA GLY A 18 -15.49 7.30 -9.75
C GLY A 18 -14.83 8.43 -10.51
N SER A 19 -15.62 9.41 -10.91
CA SER A 19 -15.15 10.73 -11.27
C SER A 19 -14.04 11.20 -10.31
N VAL A 20 -13.11 12.03 -10.80
CA VAL A 20 -11.92 12.66 -10.19
C VAL A 20 -12.03 13.16 -8.72
N THR A 21 -13.19 13.13 -8.10
CA THR A 21 -13.50 13.62 -6.75
C THR A 21 -13.45 12.42 -5.78
N ASP A 22 -12.40 12.12 -5.02
CA ASP A 22 -11.54 12.99 -4.24
C ASP A 22 -10.21 12.26 -4.00
N ARG A 23 -9.22 12.48 -4.87
CA ARG A 23 -7.87 11.90 -4.66
C ARG A 23 -7.28 12.34 -3.31
N ALA A 24 -7.71 13.49 -2.80
CA ALA A 24 -7.27 14.06 -1.52
C ALA A 24 -7.67 13.22 -0.29
N ALA A 25 -8.77 12.45 -0.35
CA ALA A 25 -9.21 11.57 0.74
C ALA A 25 -8.81 10.10 0.54
N ALA A 26 -8.24 9.75 -0.62
CA ALA A 26 -7.85 8.39 -0.93
C ALA A 26 -6.65 7.95 -0.07
N TRP A 27 -6.69 6.72 0.41
CA TRP A 27 -5.59 6.10 1.15
C TRP A 27 -4.63 5.42 0.18
N SER A 28 -3.33 5.64 0.36
CA SER A 28 -2.28 5.03 -0.47
C SER A 28 -1.00 4.85 0.34
N TRP A 29 0.00 4.21 -0.27
CA TRP A 29 1.31 4.02 0.35
C TRP A 29 2.39 4.76 -0.42
N ARG A 30 3.31 5.39 0.30
CA ARG A 30 4.61 5.79 -0.23
C ARG A 30 5.61 4.69 0.10
N LEU A 31 6.32 4.22 -0.91
CA LEU A 31 7.20 3.05 -0.79
C LEU A 31 8.62 3.52 -1.03
N GLU A 32 9.45 3.41 0.00
CA GLU A 32 10.82 3.96 0.00
C GLU A 32 11.85 2.85 0.18
N ASP A 33 13.02 3.04 -0.42
CA ASP A 33 14.19 2.19 -0.19
C ASP A 33 14.87 2.50 1.15
N ALA A 34 15.98 1.80 1.46
CA ALA A 34 16.74 2.00 2.69
C ALA A 34 17.39 3.39 2.79
N ASP A 35 17.59 4.07 1.66
CA ASP A 35 18.12 5.44 1.58
C ASP A 35 17.01 6.50 1.68
N GLY A 36 15.75 6.08 1.81
CA GLY A 36 14.59 6.98 1.84
C GLY A 36 14.18 7.52 0.46
N ARG A 37 14.64 6.90 -0.64
CA ARG A 37 14.19 7.28 -1.98
C ARG A 37 12.84 6.66 -2.27
N ASP A 38 11.95 7.50 -2.78
CA ASP A 38 10.65 7.06 -3.27
C ASP A 38 10.79 6.22 -4.55
N LEU A 39 10.49 4.93 -4.44
CA LEU A 39 10.67 3.96 -5.52
C LEU A 39 9.65 4.11 -6.65
N VAL A 40 8.50 4.73 -6.36
CA VAL A 40 7.47 5.04 -7.37
C VAL A 40 7.90 6.26 -8.18
N ALA A 41 8.40 7.30 -7.52
CA ALA A 41 8.94 8.48 -8.18
C ALA A 41 10.17 8.14 -9.05
N ALA A 42 11.02 7.21 -8.57
CA ALA A 42 12.17 6.70 -9.30
C ALA A 42 11.80 5.76 -10.47
N ARG A 43 10.51 5.40 -10.64
CA ARG A 43 10.02 4.46 -11.66
C ARG A 43 10.57 3.03 -11.52
N THR A 44 11.14 2.69 -10.37
CA THR A 44 11.63 1.35 -10.03
C THR A 44 10.47 0.45 -9.60
N LEU A 45 9.39 1.04 -9.07
CA LEU A 45 8.20 0.34 -8.65
C LEU A 45 6.94 0.98 -9.27
N GLY A 46 5.92 0.16 -9.53
CA GLY A 46 4.62 0.66 -9.97
C GLY A 46 3.90 1.44 -8.87
N GLU A 47 3.02 2.35 -9.28
CA GLU A 47 2.16 3.11 -8.35
C GLU A 47 1.28 2.16 -7.53
N PRO A 48 1.30 2.23 -6.19
CA PRO A 48 0.43 1.42 -5.36
C PRO A 48 -1.05 1.82 -5.55
N PRO A 49 -1.98 0.90 -5.28
CA PRO A 49 -3.40 1.20 -5.43
C PRO A 49 -3.86 2.29 -4.46
N ALA A 50 -4.89 3.02 -4.87
CA ALA A 50 -5.62 3.94 -4.01
C ALA A 50 -6.84 3.22 -3.40
N PHE A 51 -7.13 3.50 -2.13
CA PHE A 51 -8.19 2.86 -1.36
C PHE A 51 -9.14 3.89 -0.76
N ALA A 52 -10.43 3.55 -0.68
CA ALA A 52 -11.42 4.41 -0.03
C ALA A 52 -11.31 4.37 1.51
N ARG A 53 -10.86 3.25 2.08
CA ARG A 53 -10.76 3.03 3.53
C ARG A 53 -9.32 2.69 3.92
N ARG A 54 -8.88 3.24 5.05
CA ARG A 54 -7.58 2.94 5.66
C ARG A 54 -7.35 1.45 5.86
N PHE A 55 -8.36 0.75 6.39
CA PHE A 55 -8.28 -0.68 6.65
C PHE A 55 -7.94 -1.49 5.40
N ASP A 56 -8.51 -1.15 4.24
CA ASP A 56 -8.19 -1.85 2.98
C ASP A 56 -6.73 -1.62 2.56
N ALA A 57 -6.20 -0.40 2.77
CA ALA A 57 -4.80 -0.08 2.52
C ALA A 57 -3.85 -0.86 3.43
N GLU A 58 -4.18 -0.98 4.73
CA GLU A 58 -3.41 -1.75 5.71
C GLU A 58 -3.42 -3.24 5.40
N VAL A 59 -4.59 -3.79 5.03
CA VAL A 59 -4.71 -5.19 4.59
C VAL A 59 -3.88 -5.45 3.33
N TRP A 60 -3.88 -4.53 2.37
CA TRP A 60 -3.05 -4.64 1.16
C TRP A 60 -1.56 -4.73 1.48
N LEU A 61 -1.08 -3.88 2.39
CA LEU A 61 0.32 -3.89 2.82
C LEU A 61 0.67 -5.20 3.52
N GLY A 62 -0.16 -5.63 4.47
CA GLY A 62 0.02 -6.90 5.19
C GLY A 62 0.07 -8.13 4.27
N ALA A 63 -0.65 -8.10 3.14
CA ALA A 63 -0.61 -9.17 2.16
C ALA A 63 0.63 -9.13 1.24
N ARG A 64 1.23 -7.95 1.03
CA ARG A 64 2.27 -7.74 -0.01
C ARG A 64 3.64 -7.38 0.52
N TRP A 65 3.79 -7.10 1.81
CA TRP A 65 5.05 -6.60 2.39
C TRP A 65 6.26 -7.46 2.02
N ARG A 66 6.14 -8.79 1.95
CA ARG A 66 7.24 -9.67 1.53
C ARG A 66 7.71 -9.41 0.10
N GLY A 67 6.75 -9.29 -0.82
CA GLY A 67 7.06 -8.97 -2.21
C GLY A 67 7.68 -7.58 -2.37
N LEU A 68 7.17 -6.61 -1.59
CA LEU A 68 7.73 -5.25 -1.56
C LEU A 68 9.15 -5.24 -0.99
N ALA A 69 9.40 -5.92 0.13
CA ALA A 69 10.72 -6.04 0.74
C ALA A 69 11.73 -6.70 -0.20
N ARG A 70 11.34 -7.78 -0.90
CA ARG A 70 12.17 -8.39 -1.96
C ARG A 70 12.42 -7.47 -3.14
N GLY A 71 11.47 -6.58 -3.43
CA GLY A 71 11.58 -5.53 -4.44
C GLY A 71 12.42 -4.32 -3.99
N GLY A 72 13.03 -4.36 -2.80
CA GLY A 72 13.90 -3.29 -2.29
C GLY A 72 13.18 -2.21 -1.48
N VAL A 73 11.87 -2.36 -1.21
CA VAL A 73 11.14 -1.46 -0.31
C VAL A 73 11.58 -1.72 1.12
N ALA A 74 12.15 -0.72 1.78
CA ALA A 74 12.53 -0.78 3.19
C ALA A 74 11.49 -0.09 4.09
N ARG A 75 10.76 0.90 3.58
CA ARG A 75 9.76 1.66 4.35
C ARG A 75 8.46 1.84 3.59
N ALA A 76 7.34 1.75 4.31
CA ALA A 76 6.02 2.01 3.80
C ALA A 76 5.33 3.10 4.63
N GLY A 77 5.18 4.30 4.06
CA GLY A 77 4.49 5.43 4.67
C GLY A 77 3.03 5.51 4.22
N LEU A 78 2.09 5.42 5.16
CA LEU A 78 0.66 5.56 4.84
C LEU A 78 0.36 7.03 4.50
N ARG A 79 -0.43 7.26 3.44
CA ARG A 79 -0.87 8.60 3.03
C ARG A 79 -2.38 8.66 2.87
N ARG A 80 -2.93 9.85 3.12
CA ARG A 80 -4.29 10.24 2.74
C ARG A 80 -4.20 11.42 1.78
N GLY A 81 -4.45 11.16 0.50
CA GLY A 81 -4.11 12.06 -0.59
C GLY A 81 -2.62 12.38 -0.55
N ASP A 82 -2.29 13.66 -0.41
CA ASP A 82 -0.90 14.08 -0.32
C ASP A 82 -0.32 14.04 1.09
N HIS A 83 -1.15 13.86 2.12
CA HIS A 83 -0.73 14.00 3.52
C HIS A 83 -0.22 12.67 4.10
N PRO A 84 1.00 12.60 4.66
CA PRO A 84 1.46 11.42 5.40
C PRO A 84 0.66 11.23 6.69
N VAL A 85 0.42 9.98 7.06
CA VAL A 85 -0.33 9.61 8.27
C VAL A 85 0.54 8.72 9.14
N GLY A 86 1.06 9.31 10.22
CA GLY A 86 1.94 8.62 11.16
C GLY A 86 3.33 8.37 10.62
N GLU A 87 4.11 7.62 11.40
CA GLU A 87 5.47 7.23 11.02
C GLU A 87 5.45 6.10 9.97
N PRO A 88 6.36 6.11 9.00
CA PRO A 88 6.54 5.00 8.08
C PRO A 88 6.80 3.69 8.81
N LEU A 89 6.20 2.61 8.31
CA LEU A 89 6.47 1.26 8.79
C LEU A 89 7.74 0.72 8.14
N GLU A 90 8.70 0.30 8.95
CA GLU A 90 9.87 -0.45 8.48
C GLU A 90 9.41 -1.84 8.03
N LEU A 91 9.71 -2.18 6.77
CA LEU A 91 9.51 -3.53 6.26
C LEU A 91 10.77 -4.34 6.56
N PRO A 92 10.65 -5.54 7.17
CA PRO A 92 11.83 -6.35 7.45
C PRO A 92 12.45 -6.79 6.12
N LEU A 93 13.74 -6.46 5.96
CA LEU A 93 14.56 -7.00 4.89
C LEU A 93 14.57 -8.52 5.05
N GLU A 94 13.97 -9.24 4.09
CA GLU A 94 14.17 -10.68 4.01
C GLU A 94 15.64 -10.91 3.63
N ARG A 95 16.46 -11.21 4.64
CA ARG A 95 17.83 -11.69 4.45
C ARG A 95 17.72 -13.06 3.79
N LEU A 96 17.91 -13.11 2.48
CA LEU A 96 18.21 -14.35 1.76
C LEU A 96 19.67 -14.74 2.01
#